data_AF-A0A1W1Y1F4-F1
#
_entry.id   AF-A0A1W1Y1F4-F1
#
_cell.length_a   1.000
_cell.length_b   1.000
_cell.length_c   1.000
_cell.angle_alpha   90.00
_cell.angle_beta   90.00
_cell.angle_gamma   90.00
#
_symmetry.space_group_name_H-M   'P 1'
#
loop_
_entity.id
_entity.type
_entity.pdbx_description
1 polymer ?
#
loop_
_entity_poly.entity_id
_entity_poly.type
_entity_poly.pdbx_seq_one_letter_code
_entity_poly.pdbx_strand_id
1 'polypeptide(L)'
;MSDTALLITLLLRGGQIALLLQIAWLLWRDYRHALAARLGVLLTIGTIAFVVNSTPPIAPMGLARLPITLLDAGNSWVMFLFARALMEDDFRLRRWHALPWLLLAGIGAVNCVWLHPQHHPWAGKVATLQSTSTLLLALATTLTALRDWRSELVEPRRLVRVTLICGCGIYALSVPLRALTMGEDFATASRMHAFDGSLGITLFYCGFLLRRPRADLLFPPANGPAVGDETPPSSATTETSTTEKPDYQPDPAQLAQLEHLMSIERLYRHEDLVS
;
A
#
# COMPACT_ATOMS: atom_id res chain seq x y z
N MET A 1 26.07 11.46 23.19
CA MET A 1 26.06 10.20 22.43
C MET A 1 27.50 9.74 22.30
N SER A 2 27.83 8.49 22.64
CA SER A 2 29.15 7.93 22.38
C SER A 2 29.34 7.72 20.87
N ASP A 3 30.56 7.84 20.36
CA ASP A 3 30.87 7.64 18.93
C ASP A 3 30.42 6.25 18.43
N THR A 4 30.45 5.26 19.33
CA THR A 4 29.93 3.90 19.09
C THR A 4 28.43 3.88 18.78
N ALA A 5 27.61 4.65 19.48
CA ALA A 5 26.17 4.72 19.25
C ALA A 5 25.84 5.38 17.89
N LEU A 6 26.67 6.35 17.48
CA LEU A 6 26.55 7.02 16.19
C LEU A 6 26.87 6.04 15.05
N LEU A 7 27.97 5.28 15.16
CA LEU A 7 28.34 4.26 14.18
C LEU A 7 27.27 3.18 14.01
N ILE A 8 26.72 2.65 15.12
CA ILE A 8 25.64 1.66 15.07
C ILE A 8 24.40 2.23 14.37
N THR A 9 24.04 3.48 14.67
CA THR A 9 22.88 4.15 14.06
C THR A 9 23.06 4.32 12.55
N LEU A 10 24.25 4.73 12.10
CA LEU A 10 24.58 4.86 10.68
C LEU A 10 24.54 3.51 9.97
N LEU A 11 25.12 2.46 10.57
CA LEU A 11 25.14 1.11 10.00
C LEU A 11 23.72 0.56 9.83
N LEU A 12 22.88 0.73 10.83
CA LEU A 12 21.50 0.25 10.83
C LEU A 12 20.65 1.00 9.77
N ARG A 13 20.83 2.32 9.65
CA ARG A 13 20.16 3.13 8.61
C ARG A 13 20.64 2.78 7.20
N GLY A 14 21.94 2.55 7.03
CA GLY A 14 22.50 2.09 5.75
C GLY A 14 21.94 0.73 5.31
N GLY A 15 21.88 -0.22 6.23
CA GLY A 15 21.25 -1.53 6.00
C GLY A 15 19.76 -1.43 5.65
N GLN A 16 19.04 -0.56 6.34
CA GLN A 16 17.62 -0.28 6.05
C GLN A 16 17.43 0.30 4.63
N ILE A 17 18.26 1.26 4.21
CA ILE A 17 18.22 1.82 2.86
C ILE A 17 18.49 0.73 1.81
N ALA A 18 19.49 -0.13 2.05
CA ALA A 18 19.80 -1.24 1.15
C ALA A 18 18.63 -2.23 1.00
N LEU A 19 17.97 -2.58 2.12
CA LEU A 19 16.76 -3.42 2.11
C LEU A 19 15.62 -2.76 1.32
N LEU A 20 15.35 -1.48 1.56
CA LEU A 20 14.30 -0.75 0.85
C LEU A 20 14.57 -0.63 -0.66
N LEU A 21 15.82 -0.41 -1.06
CA LEU A 21 16.24 -0.43 -2.47
C LEU A 21 16.04 -1.81 -3.10
N GLN A 22 16.40 -2.87 -2.38
CA GLN A 22 16.19 -4.24 -2.85
C GLN A 22 14.69 -4.54 -3.02
N ILE A 23 13.85 -4.11 -2.07
CA ILE A 23 12.39 -4.24 -2.16
C ILE A 23 11.86 -3.47 -3.38
N ALA A 24 12.27 -2.21 -3.55
CA ALA A 24 11.87 -1.38 -4.68
C ALA A 24 12.25 -2.03 -6.02
N TRP A 25 13.46 -2.56 -6.11
CA TRP A 25 13.95 -3.27 -7.28
C TRP A 25 13.13 -4.53 -7.59
N LEU A 26 12.83 -5.37 -6.59
CA LEU A 26 12.03 -6.58 -6.77
C LEU A 26 10.60 -6.25 -7.22
N LEU A 27 9.96 -5.27 -6.58
CA LEU A 27 8.60 -4.83 -6.93
C LEU A 27 8.54 -4.28 -8.36
N TRP A 28 9.57 -3.51 -8.75
CA TRP A 28 9.68 -2.97 -10.10
C TRP A 28 9.95 -4.06 -11.15
N ARG A 29 10.86 -5.00 -10.87
CA ARG A 29 11.22 -6.06 -11.81
C ARG A 29 10.07 -7.03 -12.03
N ASP A 30 9.43 -7.49 -10.96
CA ASP A 30 8.49 -8.62 -11.01
C ASP A 30 7.04 -8.16 -11.20
N TYR A 31 6.68 -6.95 -10.73
CA TYR A 31 5.27 -6.52 -10.64
C TYR A 31 4.99 -5.12 -11.21
N ARG A 32 5.87 -4.53 -12.06
CA ARG A 32 5.67 -3.18 -12.66
C ARG A 32 4.32 -2.96 -13.36
N HIS A 33 3.62 -4.03 -13.74
CA HIS A 33 2.34 -3.95 -14.41
C HIS A 33 1.19 -3.61 -13.44
N ALA A 34 1.32 -3.97 -12.16
CA ALA A 34 0.34 -3.69 -11.13
C ALA A 34 0.49 -2.27 -10.57
N LEU A 35 -0.64 -1.58 -10.39
CA LEU A 35 -0.68 -0.23 -9.84
C LEU A 35 -0.17 -0.20 -8.39
N ALA A 36 -0.60 -1.17 -7.58
CA ALA A 36 -0.17 -1.31 -6.19
C ALA A 36 1.35 -1.52 -6.08
N ALA A 37 1.99 -2.25 -7.00
CA ALA A 37 3.44 -2.39 -7.03
C ALA A 37 4.14 -1.06 -7.33
N ARG A 38 3.64 -0.25 -8.29
CA ARG A 38 4.20 1.09 -8.56
C ARG A 38 4.09 2.02 -7.37
N LEU A 39 2.94 2.02 -6.69
CA LEU A 39 2.75 2.80 -5.45
C LEU A 39 3.64 2.27 -4.32
N GLY A 40 3.87 0.96 -4.26
CA GLY A 40 4.80 0.35 -3.31
C GLY A 40 6.24 0.79 -3.54
N VAL A 41 6.69 0.84 -4.80
CA VAL A 41 8.01 1.42 -5.17
C VAL A 41 8.09 2.89 -4.77
N LEU A 42 7.03 3.67 -5.03
CA LEU A 42 7.01 5.08 -4.66
C LEU A 42 7.06 5.27 -3.13
N LEU A 43 6.37 4.40 -2.38
CA LEU A 43 6.37 4.38 -0.92
C LEU A 43 7.74 3.98 -0.34
N THR A 44 8.43 3.01 -0.93
CA THR A 44 9.78 2.63 -0.47
C THR A 44 10.80 3.73 -0.77
N ILE A 45 10.73 4.36 -1.94
CA ILE A 45 11.59 5.50 -2.29
C ILE A 45 11.32 6.69 -1.35
N GLY A 46 10.07 7.02 -1.05
CA GLY A 46 9.73 8.05 -0.07
C GLY A 46 10.23 7.71 1.34
N THR A 47 10.19 6.43 1.72
CA THR A 47 10.74 5.95 3.00
C THR A 47 12.27 6.06 3.05
N ILE A 48 12.97 5.82 1.94
CA ILE A 48 14.42 6.07 1.83
C ILE A 48 14.72 7.56 2.02
N ALA A 49 13.95 8.44 1.35
CA ALA A 49 14.12 9.89 1.48
C ALA A 49 13.95 10.37 2.93
N PHE A 50 12.99 9.80 3.64
CA PHE A 50 12.79 10.02 5.06
C PHE A 50 13.95 9.53 5.94
N VAL A 51 14.48 8.33 5.70
CA VAL A 51 15.65 7.82 6.44
C VAL A 51 16.85 8.75 6.23
N VAL A 52 17.04 9.25 5.00
CA VAL A 52 18.07 10.25 4.70
C VAL A 52 17.81 11.57 5.44
N ASN A 53 16.59 12.09 5.42
CA ASN A 53 16.26 13.35 6.09
C ASN A 53 16.38 13.30 7.61
N SER A 54 16.09 12.15 8.21
CA SER A 54 16.19 11.92 9.65
C SER A 54 17.61 11.56 10.10
N THR A 55 18.56 11.41 9.18
CA THR A 55 19.97 11.17 9.50
C THR A 55 20.69 12.51 9.72
N PRO A 56 21.57 12.64 10.73
CA PRO A 56 22.39 13.82 10.88
C PRO A 56 23.18 14.12 9.59
N PRO A 57 23.16 15.35 9.08
CA PRO A 57 23.85 15.67 7.83
C PRO A 57 25.36 15.53 8.00
N ILE A 58 25.97 14.63 7.23
CA ILE A 58 27.43 14.43 7.18
C ILE A 58 28.08 15.54 6.33
N ALA A 59 27.32 16.13 5.41
CA ALA A 59 27.73 17.24 4.56
C ALA A 59 26.56 18.24 4.36
N PRO A 60 26.85 19.53 4.12
CA PRO A 60 25.83 20.51 3.80
C PRO A 60 25.24 20.21 2.41
N MET A 61 24.04 19.63 2.37
CA MET A 61 23.34 19.30 1.12
C MET A 61 22.65 20.51 0.45
N GLY A 62 22.53 21.64 1.15
CA GLY A 62 21.93 22.86 0.61
C GLY A 62 20.58 22.62 -0.09
N LEU A 63 20.42 23.20 -1.30
CA LEU A 63 19.23 23.04 -2.14
C LEU A 63 19.02 21.60 -2.64
N ALA A 64 20.04 20.74 -2.67
CA ALA A 64 19.88 19.34 -3.09
C ALA A 64 19.03 18.52 -2.11
N ARG A 65 18.78 19.04 -0.89
CA ARG A 65 17.88 18.42 0.09
C ARG A 65 16.40 18.61 -0.25
N LEU A 66 16.06 19.64 -1.04
CA LEU A 66 14.68 19.94 -1.44
C LEU A 66 13.93 18.74 -2.05
N PRO A 67 14.45 18.06 -3.10
CA PRO A 67 13.73 16.93 -3.69
C PRO A 67 13.55 15.78 -2.70
N ILE A 68 14.50 15.58 -1.79
CA ILE A 68 14.44 14.54 -0.74
C ILE A 68 13.33 14.89 0.25
N THR A 69 13.26 16.14 0.72
CA THR A 69 12.19 16.61 1.61
C THR A 69 10.82 16.60 0.95
N LEU A 70 10.74 16.91 -0.35
CA LEU A 70 9.51 16.86 -1.11
C LEU A 70 8.93 15.43 -1.14
N LEU A 71 9.78 14.45 -1.45
CA LEU A 71 9.41 13.03 -1.52
C LEU A 71 8.97 12.49 -0.16
N ASP A 72 9.73 12.82 0.88
CA ASP A 72 9.45 12.45 2.26
C ASP A 72 8.11 13.02 2.74
N ALA A 73 7.89 14.32 2.57
CA ALA A 73 6.67 15.00 3.00
C ALA A 73 5.40 14.45 2.33
N GLY A 74 5.50 14.05 1.05
CA GLY A 74 4.39 13.43 0.33
C GLY A 74 4.18 11.95 0.62
N ASN A 75 5.12 11.29 1.31
CA ASN A 75 5.14 9.83 1.45
C ASN A 75 3.93 9.28 2.22
N SER A 76 3.40 10.01 3.20
CA SER A 76 2.20 9.59 3.95
C SER A 76 0.96 9.46 3.05
N TRP A 77 0.84 10.32 2.03
CA TRP A 77 -0.25 10.23 1.06
C TRP A 77 -0.07 9.03 0.13
N VAL A 78 1.17 8.77 -0.29
CA VAL A 78 1.51 7.58 -1.10
C VAL A 78 1.19 6.30 -0.34
N MET A 79 1.48 6.25 0.97
CA MET A 79 1.12 5.14 1.84
C MET A 79 -0.39 4.89 1.85
N PHE A 80 -1.18 5.95 1.99
CA PHE A 80 -2.65 5.85 1.94
C PHE A 80 -3.14 5.34 0.57
N LEU A 81 -2.61 5.87 -0.53
CA LEU A 81 -2.96 5.38 -1.88
C LEU A 81 -2.54 3.93 -2.09
N PHE A 82 -1.37 3.54 -1.60
CA PHE A 82 -0.87 2.17 -1.66
C PHE A 82 -1.81 1.23 -0.92
N ALA A 83 -2.22 1.59 0.30
CA ALA A 83 -3.19 0.82 1.06
C ALA A 83 -4.52 0.68 0.32
N ARG A 84 -5.05 1.77 -0.25
CA ARG A 84 -6.28 1.69 -1.07
C ARG A 84 -6.09 0.77 -2.27
N ALA A 85 -4.98 0.87 -2.98
CA ALA A 85 -4.69 0.01 -4.12
C ALA A 85 -4.51 -1.47 -3.76
N LEU A 86 -4.15 -1.78 -2.51
CA LEU A 86 -3.99 -3.14 -2.02
C LEU A 86 -5.32 -3.76 -1.56
N MET A 87 -6.25 -2.91 -1.09
CA MET A 87 -7.48 -3.31 -0.40
C MET A 87 -8.72 -3.21 -1.27
N GLU A 88 -8.76 -2.26 -2.20
CA GLU A 88 -9.86 -2.00 -3.11
C GLU A 88 -9.48 -2.50 -4.52
N ASP A 89 -10.12 -3.57 -5.00
CA ASP A 89 -9.84 -4.13 -6.35
C ASP A 89 -10.19 -3.13 -7.48
N ASP A 90 -11.17 -2.24 -7.27
CA ASP A 90 -11.61 -1.22 -8.23
C ASP A 90 -10.80 0.09 -8.20
N PHE A 91 -9.75 0.16 -7.37
CA PHE A 91 -9.01 1.41 -7.19
C PHE A 91 -8.25 1.82 -8.46
N ARG A 92 -8.63 2.97 -9.02
CA ARG A 92 -7.95 3.60 -10.16
C ARG A 92 -7.28 4.90 -9.76
N LEU A 93 -5.98 5.00 -10.02
CA LEU A 93 -5.21 6.23 -9.78
C LEU A 93 -5.63 7.32 -10.77
N ARG A 94 -6.38 8.31 -10.30
CA ARG A 94 -6.77 9.51 -11.07
C ARG A 94 -5.77 10.64 -10.85
N ARG A 95 -5.59 11.52 -11.85
CA ARG A 95 -4.70 12.70 -11.77
C ARG A 95 -5.00 13.63 -10.58
N TRP A 96 -6.25 13.69 -10.14
CA TRP A 96 -6.65 14.44 -8.95
C TRP A 96 -5.96 13.98 -7.66
N HIS A 97 -5.50 12.74 -7.56
CA HIS A 97 -4.73 12.27 -6.40
C HIS A 97 -3.32 12.85 -6.33
N ALA A 98 -2.81 13.47 -7.41
CA ALA A 98 -1.54 14.19 -7.37
C ALA A 98 -1.66 15.54 -6.64
N LEU A 99 -2.87 16.11 -6.54
CA LEU A 99 -3.07 17.42 -5.92
C LEU A 99 -2.77 17.39 -4.40
N PRO A 100 -3.33 16.45 -3.61
CA PRO A 100 -3.00 16.35 -2.19
C PRO A 100 -1.52 15.99 -1.96
N TRP A 101 -0.94 15.18 -2.85
CA TRP A 101 0.49 14.87 -2.81
C TRP A 101 1.33 16.14 -2.99
N LEU A 102 1.07 16.93 -4.04
CA LEU A 102 1.77 18.19 -4.32
C LEU A 102 1.60 19.20 -3.19
N LEU A 103 0.42 19.25 -2.57
CA LEU A 103 0.16 20.14 -1.45
C LEU A 103 0.98 19.76 -0.22
N LEU A 104 1.00 18.49 0.18
CA LEU A 104 1.82 17.99 1.30
C LEU A 104 3.32 18.16 1.03
N ALA A 105 3.75 17.82 -0.18
CA ALA A 105 5.11 18.00 -0.68
C ALA A 105 5.54 19.48 -0.64
N GLY A 106 4.68 20.37 -1.15
CA GLY A 106 4.93 21.81 -1.20
C GLY A 106 5.04 22.42 0.19
N ILE A 107 4.17 22.02 1.13
CA ILE A 107 4.26 22.44 2.53
C ILE A 107 5.60 22.03 3.14
N GLY A 108 6.05 20.78 2.90
CA GLY A 108 7.35 20.30 3.36
C GLY A 108 8.53 21.09 2.77
N ALA A 109 8.50 21.38 1.47
CA ALA A 109 9.54 22.16 0.80
C ALA A 109 9.61 23.61 1.31
N VAL A 110 8.45 24.26 1.52
CA VAL A 110 8.35 25.61 2.10
C VAL A 110 8.86 25.59 3.54
N ASN A 111 8.54 24.56 4.33
CA ASN A 111 9.08 24.41 5.68
C ASN A 111 10.60 24.32 5.68
N CYS A 112 11.18 23.57 4.74
CA CYS A 112 12.62 23.36 4.65
C CYS A 112 13.39 24.62 4.21
N VAL A 113 12.91 25.36 3.21
CA VAL A 113 13.65 26.51 2.63
C VAL A 113 13.34 27.83 3.33
N TRP A 114 12.08 28.05 3.74
CA TRP A 114 11.63 29.37 4.20
C TRP A 114 11.35 29.40 5.70
N LEU A 115 10.79 28.33 6.27
CA LEU A 115 10.38 28.28 7.68
C LEU A 115 11.32 27.38 8.49
N HIS A 116 12.63 27.61 8.41
CA HIS A 116 13.57 26.93 9.28
C HIS A 116 13.20 27.22 10.77
N PRO A 117 13.20 26.21 11.67
CA PRO A 117 12.78 26.39 13.07
C PRO A 117 13.48 27.52 13.82
N GLN A 118 14.68 27.90 13.38
CA GLN A 118 15.48 28.97 13.99
C GLN A 118 15.15 30.37 13.45
N HIS A 119 14.39 30.49 12.36
CA HIS A 119 14.20 31.75 11.64
C HIS A 119 12.74 32.23 11.60
N HIS A 120 11.76 31.36 11.83
CA HIS A 120 10.35 31.74 11.67
C HIS A 120 9.41 31.16 12.75
N PRO A 121 8.57 31.98 13.40
CA PRO A 121 7.69 31.54 14.50
C PRO A 121 6.60 30.55 14.07
N TRP A 122 6.29 30.47 12.76
CA TRP A 122 5.31 29.51 12.24
C TRP A 122 5.89 28.14 11.90
N ALA A 123 7.21 27.98 11.95
CA ALA A 123 7.86 26.71 11.62
C ALA A 123 7.32 25.54 12.47
N GLY A 124 7.11 25.79 13.77
CA GLY A 124 6.52 24.82 14.69
C GLY A 124 5.09 24.43 14.30
N LYS A 125 4.24 25.42 13.96
CA LYS A 125 2.84 25.20 13.55
C LYS A 125 2.74 24.38 12.26
N VAL A 126 3.60 24.68 11.28
CA VAL A 126 3.63 23.92 10.02
C VAL A 126 4.14 22.49 10.26
N ALA A 127 5.16 22.32 11.10
CA ALA A 127 5.63 20.99 11.48
C ALA A 127 4.55 20.17 12.20
N THR A 128 3.80 20.79 13.14
CA THR A 128 2.67 20.10 13.79
C THR A 128 1.59 19.72 12.79
N LEU A 129 1.24 20.62 11.86
CA LEU A 129 0.23 20.35 10.83
C LEU A 129 0.65 19.17 9.94
N GLN A 130 1.92 19.13 9.53
CA GLN A 130 2.49 18.02 8.75
C GLN A 130 2.36 16.71 9.53
N SER A 131 2.82 16.68 10.78
CA SER A 131 2.74 15.48 11.62
C SER A 131 1.30 15.01 11.85
N THR A 132 0.37 15.94 12.07
CA THR A 132 -1.06 15.61 12.23
C THR A 132 -1.64 15.04 10.95
N SER A 133 -1.26 15.58 9.78
CA SER A 133 -1.72 15.04 8.49
C SER A 133 -1.25 13.59 8.27
N THR A 134 -0.01 13.27 8.63
CA THR A 134 0.53 11.91 8.59
C THR A 134 -0.22 10.98 9.54
N LEU A 135 -0.51 11.42 10.77
CA LEU A 135 -1.30 10.64 11.72
C LEU A 135 -2.71 10.35 11.17
N LEU A 136 -3.39 11.37 10.63
CA LEU A 136 -4.73 11.21 10.05
C LEU A 136 -4.72 10.24 8.86
N LEU A 137 -3.70 10.28 8.01
CA LEU A 137 -3.55 9.34 6.90
C LEU A 137 -3.24 7.92 7.35
N ALA A 138 -2.44 7.76 8.41
CA ALA A 138 -2.20 6.45 9.03
C ALA A 138 -3.50 5.87 9.62
N LEU A 139 -4.29 6.69 10.32
CA LEU A 139 -5.60 6.29 10.83
C LEU A 139 -6.57 5.94 9.71
N ALA A 140 -6.66 6.77 8.67
CA ALA A 140 -7.51 6.50 7.51
C ALA A 140 -7.13 5.18 6.84
N THR A 141 -5.83 4.90 6.70
CA THR A 141 -5.29 3.64 6.18
C THR A 141 -5.75 2.44 7.02
N THR A 142 -5.63 2.54 8.35
CA THR A 142 -6.10 1.50 9.27
C THR A 142 -7.61 1.28 9.17
N LEU A 143 -8.39 2.36 9.07
CA LEU A 143 -9.85 2.28 8.92
C LEU A 143 -10.26 1.65 7.59
N THR A 144 -9.59 1.98 6.48
CA THR A 144 -9.82 1.31 5.18
C THR A 144 -9.49 -0.18 5.25
N ALA A 145 -8.43 -0.54 5.99
CA ALA A 145 -8.07 -1.93 6.21
C ALA A 145 -9.04 -2.67 7.16
N LEU A 146 -9.91 -1.98 7.90
CA LEU A 146 -10.90 -2.62 8.79
C LEU A 146 -12.27 -2.87 8.13
N ARG A 147 -12.67 -2.07 7.12
CA ARG A 147 -14.05 -2.06 6.60
C ARG A 147 -14.58 -3.41 6.10
N ASP A 148 -13.76 -4.24 5.44
CA ASP A 148 -14.22 -5.48 4.79
C ASP A 148 -13.63 -6.77 5.39
N TRP A 149 -13.02 -6.66 6.57
CA TRP A 149 -12.25 -7.73 7.22
C TRP A 149 -13.01 -9.05 7.42
N ARG A 150 -14.34 -9.00 7.59
CA ARG A 150 -15.17 -10.20 7.80
C ARG A 150 -15.51 -10.97 6.53
N SER A 151 -15.38 -10.34 5.36
CA SER A 151 -15.73 -10.94 4.07
C SER A 151 -14.54 -11.63 3.38
N GLU A 152 -13.31 -11.42 3.88
CA GLU A 152 -12.10 -12.04 3.34
C GLU A 152 -11.96 -13.49 3.81
N LEU A 153 -12.29 -14.41 2.90
CA LEU A 153 -12.09 -15.86 3.06
C LEU A 153 -10.67 -16.32 2.66
N VAL A 154 -9.87 -15.43 2.07
CA VAL A 154 -8.54 -15.76 1.53
C VAL A 154 -7.45 -15.41 2.54
N GLU A 155 -6.86 -16.42 3.19
CA GLU A 155 -5.74 -16.27 4.15
C GLU A 155 -4.65 -15.28 3.70
N PRO A 156 -4.16 -15.32 2.45
CA PRO A 156 -3.23 -14.34 1.90
C PRO A 156 -3.61 -12.87 2.06
N ARG A 157 -4.82 -12.48 1.64
CA ARG A 157 -5.29 -11.09 1.68
C ARG A 157 -5.50 -10.64 3.13
N ARG A 158 -6.04 -11.54 3.94
CA ARG A 158 -6.23 -11.34 5.38
C ARG A 158 -4.92 -11.02 6.10
N LEU A 159 -3.85 -11.80 5.86
CA LEU A 159 -2.56 -11.58 6.51
C LEU A 159 -1.91 -10.24 6.13
N VAL A 160 -2.08 -9.81 4.88
CA VAL A 160 -1.60 -8.50 4.41
C VAL A 160 -2.35 -7.38 5.13
N ARG A 161 -3.69 -7.47 5.27
CA ARG A 161 -4.49 -6.54 6.08
C ARG A 161 -4.00 -6.48 7.53
N VAL A 162 -3.79 -7.63 8.21
CA VAL A 162 -3.29 -7.63 9.60
C VAL A 162 -1.99 -6.88 9.70
N THR A 163 -1.04 -7.17 8.80
CA THR A 163 0.29 -6.59 8.88
C THR A 163 0.21 -5.06 8.68
N LEU A 164 -0.66 -4.59 7.78
CA LEU A 164 -0.90 -3.17 7.56
C LEU A 164 -1.57 -2.51 8.77
N ILE A 165 -2.62 -3.12 9.32
CA ILE A 165 -3.34 -2.65 10.52
C ILE A 165 -2.40 -2.57 11.72
N CYS A 166 -1.61 -3.61 11.96
CA CYS A 166 -0.63 -3.64 13.04
C CYS A 166 0.44 -2.57 12.83
N GLY A 167 1.03 -2.47 11.63
CA GLY A 167 2.08 -1.49 11.35
C GLY A 167 1.59 -0.04 11.46
N CYS A 168 0.51 0.30 10.76
CA CYS A 168 -0.09 1.64 10.80
C CYS A 168 -0.69 1.96 12.17
N GLY A 169 -1.30 0.98 12.84
CA GLY A 169 -1.87 1.14 14.18
C GLY A 169 -0.80 1.37 15.25
N ILE A 170 0.31 0.61 15.22
CA ILE A 170 1.45 0.82 16.12
C ILE A 170 2.02 2.24 15.92
N TYR A 171 2.22 2.65 14.67
CA TYR A 171 2.69 4.00 14.36
C TYR A 171 1.70 5.08 14.85
N ALA A 172 0.41 4.90 14.60
CA ALA A 172 -0.61 5.88 14.99
C ALA A 172 -0.75 6.01 16.52
N LEU A 173 -0.46 4.94 17.27
CA LEU A 173 -0.52 4.95 18.73
C LEU A 173 0.78 5.46 19.37
N SER A 174 1.95 5.16 18.80
CA SER A 174 3.24 5.48 19.40
C SER A 174 3.49 6.99 19.50
N VAL A 175 3.14 7.75 18.46
CA VAL A 175 3.34 9.20 18.39
C VAL A 175 2.59 9.96 19.51
N PRO A 176 1.25 9.83 19.66
CA PRO A 176 0.54 10.51 20.74
C PRO A 176 0.93 9.98 22.12
N LEU A 177 1.23 8.67 22.25
CA LEU A 177 1.67 8.10 23.52
C LEU A 177 2.95 8.78 24.03
N ARG A 178 3.95 9.01 23.16
CA ARG A 178 5.16 9.74 23.59
C ARG A 178 4.95 11.22 23.82
N ALA A 179 4.12 11.87 23.02
CA ALA A 179 3.76 13.27 23.29
C ALA A 179 3.20 13.40 24.73
N LEU A 180 2.39 12.44 25.17
CA LEU A 180 1.84 12.39 26.53
C LEU A 180 2.88 12.01 27.60
N THR A 181 3.70 10.98 27.37
CA THR A 181 4.61 10.46 28.41
C THR A 181 5.88 11.29 28.59
N MET A 182 6.39 11.89 27.51
CA MET A 182 7.62 12.68 27.53
C MET A 182 7.35 14.19 27.63
N GLY A 183 6.09 14.61 27.58
CA GLY A 183 5.70 16.03 27.56
C GLY A 183 6.23 16.78 26.32
N GLU A 184 6.55 16.05 25.25
CA GLU A 184 7.08 16.61 24.01
C GLU A 184 5.95 17.20 23.16
N ASP A 185 6.24 18.29 22.45
CA ASP A 185 5.37 18.75 21.37
C ASP A 185 5.17 17.65 20.32
N PHE A 186 3.96 17.56 19.77
CA PHE A 186 3.59 16.54 18.78
C PHE A 186 4.53 16.49 17.57
N ALA A 187 5.03 17.64 17.13
CA ALA A 187 6.01 17.74 16.04
C ALA A 187 7.38 17.16 16.41
N THR A 188 7.77 17.21 17.68
CA THR A 188 9.04 16.67 18.18
C THR A 188 8.93 15.16 18.39
N ALA A 189 7.83 14.72 19.02
CA ALA A 189 7.53 13.30 19.22
C ALA A 189 7.47 12.53 17.89
N SER A 190 6.78 13.08 16.89
CA SER A 190 6.68 12.48 15.54
C SER A 190 8.02 12.42 14.79
N ARG A 191 8.88 13.43 14.92
CA ARG A 191 10.21 13.45 14.29
C ARG A 191 11.20 12.48 14.93
N MET A 192 11.10 12.21 16.23
CA MET A 192 11.95 11.23 16.90
C MET A 192 11.47 9.78 16.70
N HIS A 193 10.16 9.54 16.65
CA HIS A 193 9.57 8.23 16.34
C HIS A 193 9.65 7.81 14.89
N ALA A 194 10.13 8.72 14.05
CA ALA A 194 10.39 8.49 12.66
C ALA A 194 11.16 7.18 12.41
N PHE A 195 12.20 6.95 13.20
CA PHE A 195 13.03 5.75 13.11
C PHE A 195 12.23 4.46 13.29
N ASP A 196 11.40 4.38 14.34
CA ASP A 196 10.56 3.22 14.65
C ASP A 196 9.54 2.92 13.54
N GLY A 197 8.92 3.97 12.99
CA GLY A 197 7.91 3.85 11.92
C GLY A 197 8.50 3.29 10.62
N SER A 198 9.68 3.75 10.22
CA SER A 198 10.35 3.26 9.01
C SER A 198 10.83 1.80 9.14
N LEU A 199 11.21 1.39 10.36
CA LEU A 199 11.57 0.01 10.66
C LEU A 199 10.32 -0.89 10.62
N GLY A 200 9.18 -0.40 11.14
CA GLY A 200 7.88 -1.05 10.99
C GLY A 200 7.45 -1.23 9.53
N ILE A 201 7.61 -0.20 8.68
CA ILE A 201 7.34 -0.28 7.24
C ILE A 201 8.29 -1.28 6.56
N THR A 202 9.57 -1.26 6.92
CA THR A 202 10.58 -2.19 6.38
C THR A 202 10.27 -3.63 6.78
N LEU A 203 9.85 -3.87 8.04
CA LEU A 203 9.41 -5.17 8.53
C LEU A 203 8.10 -5.63 7.88
N PHE A 204 7.16 -4.71 7.63
CA PHE A 204 5.95 -4.98 6.85
C PHE A 204 6.32 -5.49 5.46
N TYR A 205 7.22 -4.81 4.76
CA TYR A 205 7.67 -5.23 3.42
C TYR A 205 8.46 -6.53 3.44
N CYS A 206 9.35 -6.73 4.41
CA CYS A 206 10.05 -8.01 4.59
C CYS A 206 9.04 -9.15 4.86
N GLY A 207 8.06 -8.92 5.72
CA GLY A 207 6.99 -9.89 5.99
C GLY A 207 6.13 -10.17 4.76
N PHE A 208 5.81 -9.15 3.97
CA PHE A 208 5.09 -9.26 2.71
C PHE A 208 5.86 -10.08 1.67
N LEU A 209 7.16 -9.82 1.50
CA LEU A 209 8.01 -10.52 0.53
C LEU A 209 8.35 -11.96 0.95
N LEU A 210 8.66 -12.19 2.23
CA LEU A 210 8.98 -13.53 2.75
C LEU A 210 7.78 -14.46 2.70
N ARG A 211 6.56 -13.92 2.74
CA ARG A 211 5.33 -14.72 2.73
C ARG A 211 4.81 -15.09 1.35
N ARG A 212 5.52 -14.70 0.26
CA ARG A 212 5.17 -14.93 -1.17
C ARG A 212 3.76 -15.54 -1.36
N PRO A 213 2.68 -14.80 -1.09
CA PRO A 213 1.37 -15.30 -1.46
C PRO A 213 1.38 -15.30 -2.99
N ARG A 214 0.92 -16.37 -3.64
CA ARG A 214 0.88 -16.50 -5.11
C ARG A 214 0.43 -15.15 -5.68
N ALA A 215 1.36 -14.43 -6.30
CA ALA A 215 1.20 -13.01 -6.57
C ALA A 215 0.02 -12.73 -7.52
N ASP A 216 -0.40 -13.75 -8.26
CA ASP A 216 -1.63 -13.79 -9.06
C ASP A 216 -2.91 -13.49 -8.25
N LEU A 217 -2.92 -13.79 -6.94
CA LEU A 217 -4.07 -13.52 -6.05
C LEU A 217 -4.09 -12.09 -5.48
N LEU A 218 -2.91 -11.44 -5.42
CA LEU A 218 -2.73 -10.09 -4.87
C LEU A 218 -2.69 -9.02 -5.96
N PHE A 219 -2.26 -9.37 -7.16
CA PHE A 219 -2.21 -8.48 -8.32
C PHE A 219 -2.90 -9.15 -9.49
N PRO A 220 -4.25 -9.13 -9.55
CA PRO A 220 -4.95 -9.53 -10.75
C PRO A 220 -4.42 -8.70 -11.92
N PRO A 221 -4.07 -9.32 -13.07
CA PRO A 221 -3.67 -8.54 -14.23
C PRO A 221 -4.79 -7.57 -14.58
N ALA A 222 -4.46 -6.28 -14.71
CA ALA A 222 -5.42 -5.23 -15.06
C ALA A 222 -6.17 -5.50 -16.38
N ASN A 223 -5.67 -6.45 -17.18
CA ASN A 223 -6.22 -6.93 -18.45
C ASN A 223 -6.27 -8.48 -18.48
N GLY A 224 -6.83 -9.13 -17.46
CA GLY A 224 -7.32 -10.50 -17.67
C GLY A 224 -8.40 -10.46 -18.75
N PRO A 225 -8.42 -11.38 -19.74
CA PRO A 225 -9.53 -11.44 -20.68
C PRO A 225 -10.82 -11.52 -19.88
N ALA A 226 -11.81 -10.71 -20.25
CA ALA A 226 -13.16 -10.88 -19.75
C ALA A 226 -13.53 -12.35 -19.96
N VAL A 227 -13.58 -13.12 -18.88
CA VAL A 227 -14.30 -14.39 -18.89
C VAL A 227 -15.75 -13.98 -19.12
N GLY A 228 -16.18 -14.10 -20.37
CA GLY A 228 -17.46 -13.60 -20.84
C GLY A 228 -17.40 -12.84 -22.17
N ASP A 229 -16.61 -13.33 -23.14
CA ASP A 229 -16.92 -13.11 -24.55
C ASP A 229 -17.10 -14.50 -25.19
N GLU A 230 -18.05 -15.27 -24.65
CA GLU A 230 -18.75 -16.26 -25.47
C GLU A 230 -19.69 -15.47 -26.35
N THR A 231 -19.20 -15.11 -27.54
CA THR A 231 -20.04 -14.70 -28.65
C THR A 231 -20.90 -15.92 -29.02
N PRO A 232 -22.23 -15.92 -28.80
CA PRO A 232 -23.08 -16.93 -29.40
C PRO A 232 -23.16 -16.62 -30.90
N PRO A 233 -23.18 -17.62 -31.80
CA PRO A 233 -23.35 -17.37 -33.21
C PRO A 233 -24.72 -16.73 -33.48
N SER A 234 -24.70 -15.49 -33.94
CA SER A 234 -25.78 -14.75 -34.62
C SER A 234 -25.70 -15.14 -36.11
N SER A 235 -26.72 -15.52 -36.88
CA SER A 235 -28.17 -15.31 -36.87
C SER A 235 -28.85 -16.22 -37.91
N ALA A 236 -30.12 -16.59 -37.66
CA ALA A 236 -31.28 -16.67 -38.59
C ALA A 236 -32.27 -17.70 -37.99
N THR A 237 -33.51 -17.41 -37.60
CA THR A 237 -34.55 -16.59 -38.23
C THR A 237 -35.61 -16.21 -37.19
N THR A 238 -36.15 -15.00 -37.34
CA THR A 238 -37.38 -14.41 -36.80
C THR A 238 -38.44 -15.39 -36.26
N GLU A 239 -38.91 -15.17 -35.03
CA GLU A 239 -40.35 -15.10 -34.70
C GLU A 239 -40.61 -14.52 -33.29
N THR A 240 -41.16 -13.31 -33.30
CA THR A 240 -42.20 -12.71 -32.43
C THR A 240 -42.55 -13.42 -31.10
N SER A 241 -42.43 -12.71 -29.97
CA SER A 241 -43.52 -12.42 -28.99
C SER A 241 -43.02 -12.13 -27.56
N THR A 242 -43.34 -10.92 -27.09
CA THR A 242 -43.93 -10.54 -25.78
C THR A 242 -43.65 -11.39 -24.50
N THR A 243 -43.05 -10.72 -23.50
CA THR A 243 -43.30 -10.81 -22.04
C THR A 243 -43.58 -12.18 -21.40
N GLU A 244 -42.57 -12.83 -20.79
CA GLU A 244 -42.74 -13.58 -19.53
C GLU A 244 -41.37 -14.00 -18.95
N LYS A 245 -41.23 -13.98 -17.63
CA LYS A 245 -40.06 -14.49 -16.90
C LYS A 245 -40.24 -16.02 -16.78
N PRO A 246 -39.42 -16.88 -17.42
CA PRO A 246 -39.62 -18.30 -17.27
C PRO A 246 -39.05 -18.75 -15.92
N ASP A 247 -39.94 -19.33 -15.12
CA ASP A 247 -39.61 -20.19 -13.99
C ASP A 247 -38.79 -21.37 -14.53
N TYR A 248 -37.46 -21.28 -14.39
CA TYR A 248 -36.55 -22.32 -14.85
C TYR A 248 -36.62 -23.50 -13.88
N GLN A 249 -37.52 -24.44 -14.15
CA GLN A 249 -37.46 -25.79 -13.60
C GLN A 249 -36.54 -26.63 -14.51
N PRO A 250 -35.39 -27.11 -14.01
CA PRO A 250 -34.54 -27.99 -14.80
C PRO A 250 -35.28 -29.30 -15.08
N ASP A 251 -35.24 -29.73 -16.34
CA ASP A 251 -35.82 -30.99 -16.79
C ASP A 251 -35.21 -32.17 -15.99
N PRO A 252 -36.02 -33.01 -15.30
CA PRO A 252 -35.51 -34.12 -14.49
C PRO A 252 -34.67 -35.11 -15.30
N ALA A 253 -34.88 -35.21 -16.62
CA ALA A 253 -34.05 -36.02 -17.49
C ALA A 253 -32.61 -35.49 -17.62
N GLN A 254 -32.44 -34.16 -17.64
CA GLN A 254 -31.13 -33.52 -17.72
C GLN A 254 -30.36 -33.63 -16.41
N LEU A 255 -31.08 -33.53 -15.27
CA LEU A 255 -30.48 -33.74 -13.94
C LEU A 255 -30.01 -35.18 -13.75
N ALA A 256 -30.81 -36.17 -14.15
CA ALA A 256 -30.42 -37.58 -14.10
C ALA A 256 -29.21 -37.88 -14.99
N GLN A 257 -29.13 -37.23 -16.16
CA GLN A 257 -27.99 -37.35 -17.04
C GLN A 257 -26.74 -36.69 -16.44
N LEU A 258 -26.86 -35.53 -15.80
CA LEU A 258 -25.75 -34.87 -15.13
C LEU A 258 -25.25 -35.68 -13.92
N GLU A 259 -26.16 -36.26 -13.14
CA GLU A 259 -25.82 -37.12 -12.01
C GLU A 259 -25.15 -38.42 -12.46
N HIS A 260 -25.58 -39.00 -13.58
CA HIS A 260 -24.91 -40.14 -14.21
C HIS A 260 -23.48 -39.77 -14.65
N LEU A 261 -23.29 -38.62 -15.29
CA LEU A 261 -21.96 -38.12 -15.70
C LEU A 261 -21.05 -37.83 -14.48
N MET A 262 -21.61 -37.33 -13.37
CA MET A 262 -20.85 -37.02 -12.17
C MET A 262 -20.51 -38.27 -11.33
N SER A 263 -21.41 -39.26 -11.28
CA SER A 263 -21.28 -40.44 -10.41
C SER A 263 -20.59 -41.62 -11.09
N ILE A 264 -20.90 -41.88 -12.36
CA ILE A 264 -20.40 -43.04 -13.11
C ILE A 264 -19.17 -42.67 -13.93
N GLU A 265 -19.21 -41.54 -14.65
CA GLU A 265 -18.10 -41.17 -15.52
C GLU A 265 -16.96 -40.45 -14.78
N ARG A 266 -17.17 -40.02 -13.52
CA ARG A 266 -16.18 -39.35 -12.65
C ARG A 266 -15.28 -38.38 -13.45
N LEU A 267 -15.90 -37.61 -14.35
CA LEU A 267 -15.22 -36.65 -15.21
C LEU A 267 -14.89 -35.39 -14.39
N TYR A 268 -14.13 -35.58 -13.30
CA TYR A 268 -13.33 -34.51 -12.74
C TYR A 268 -12.28 -34.19 -13.81
N ARG A 269 -12.29 -32.94 -14.28
CA ARG A 269 -11.20 -32.37 -15.05
C ARG A 269 -9.90 -32.58 -14.25
N HIS A 270 -9.15 -33.62 -14.56
CA HIS A 270 -7.73 -33.69 -14.25
C HIS A 270 -7.05 -32.75 -15.25
N GLU A 271 -6.68 -31.57 -14.76
CA GLU A 271 -5.64 -30.78 -15.41
C GLU A 271 -4.34 -31.57 -15.27
N ASP A 272 -4.08 -32.46 -16.22
CA ASP A 272 -2.79 -33.11 -16.39
C ASP A 272 -1.75 -32.05 -16.76
N LEU A 273 -1.16 -31.47 -15.72
CA LEU A 273 0.08 -30.70 -15.79
C LEU A 273 1.23 -31.65 -16.09
N VAL A 274 1.47 -31.95 -17.37
CA VAL A 274 2.79 -32.40 -17.85
C VAL A 274 3.02 -31.91 -19.29
N SER A 275 3.79 -30.83 -19.42
CA SER A 275 5.05 -30.79 -20.19
C SER A 275 5.72 -29.43 -20.04
#